data_AF-A0A8H2LHM7-F1
#
_entry.id   AF-A0A8H2LHM7-F1
#
_cell.length_a   1.000
_cell.length_b   1.000
_cell.length_c   1.000
_cell.angle_alpha   90.00
_cell.angle_beta   90.00
_cell.angle_gamma   90.00
#
_symmetry.space_group_name_H-M   'P 1'
#
loop_
_entity.id
_entity.type
_entity.pdbx_description
1 polymer ?
#
loop_
_entity_poly.entity_id
_entity_poly.type
_entity_poly.pdbx_seq_one_letter_code
_entity_poly.pdbx_strand_id
1 'polypeptide(L)'
;MHAQSVYKTPSGKKYHLSSCRMVENVSKQLLGANDISKSNLAPCKICKPSVLSYRSRTYSASNKAVGQSESERCRGFTKKGSRCKHNTRIANGYCYQHTKQNNSSSIKASKYPTTTATCGARTQAGNSCKRKVKSGGHCYQHQ
;
A
#
# COMPACT_ATOMS: atom_id res chain seq x y z
N MET A 1 -21.45 10.39 20.29
CA MET A 1 -22.28 10.31 19.06
C MET A 1 -21.34 10.40 17.86
N HIS A 2 -21.29 9.39 16.99
CA HIS A 2 -20.32 9.29 15.89
C HIS A 2 -20.92 9.85 14.59
N ALA A 3 -20.35 10.93 14.05
CA ALA A 3 -20.76 11.48 12.75
C ALA A 3 -20.26 10.57 11.61
N GLN A 4 -21.14 10.19 10.68
CA GLN A 4 -20.78 9.33 9.54
C GLN A 4 -20.27 10.21 8.38
N SER A 5 -19.07 9.93 7.87
CA SER A 5 -18.54 10.55 6.64
C SER A 5 -18.87 9.68 5.43
N VAL A 6 -19.28 10.31 4.33
CA VAL A 6 -19.59 9.64 3.05
C VAL A 6 -18.50 9.90 2.03
N TYR A 7 -18.26 8.90 1.18
CA TYR A 7 -17.19 8.89 0.20
C TYR A 7 -17.73 8.50 -1.18
N LYS A 8 -17.18 9.15 -2.22
CA LYS A 8 -17.41 8.84 -3.63
C LYS A 8 -16.20 8.10 -4.19
N THR A 9 -16.44 6.97 -4.86
CA THR A 9 -15.40 6.24 -5.58
C THR A 9 -15.24 6.78 -7.01
N PRO A 10 -14.09 6.56 -7.68
CA PRO A 10 -13.81 7.11 -9.01
C PRO A 10 -14.76 6.56 -10.08
N SER A 11 -15.34 5.38 -9.85
CA SER A 11 -16.39 4.78 -10.69
C SER A 11 -17.70 5.57 -10.68
N GLY A 12 -17.85 6.57 -9.80
CA GLY A 12 -18.68 7.75 -10.04
C GLY A 12 -20.19 7.63 -9.84
N LYS A 13 -20.77 6.43 -9.68
CA LYS A 13 -22.24 6.24 -9.67
C LYS A 13 -22.87 6.03 -8.29
N LYS A 14 -22.08 5.75 -7.25
CA LYS A 14 -22.58 5.45 -5.90
C LYS A 14 -21.79 6.14 -4.80
N TYR A 15 -22.46 6.41 -3.68
CA TYR A 15 -21.84 6.90 -2.45
C TYR A 15 -21.79 5.81 -1.38
N HIS A 16 -20.78 5.89 -0.51
CA HIS A 16 -20.35 4.81 0.37
C HIS A 16 -19.96 5.34 1.76
N LEU A 17 -19.99 4.49 2.79
CA LEU A 17 -19.44 4.80 4.13
C LEU A 17 -17.92 4.64 4.16
N SER A 18 -17.23 5.24 5.14
CA SER A 18 -15.78 5.05 5.37
C SER A 18 -15.38 3.57 5.50
N SER A 19 -16.26 2.74 6.07
CA SER A 19 -16.04 1.31 6.28
C SER A 19 -16.26 0.44 5.03
N CYS A 20 -16.68 1.04 3.91
CA CYS A 20 -17.04 0.29 2.72
C CYS A 20 -15.76 -0.22 2.02
N ARG A 21 -15.69 -1.51 1.68
CA ARG A 21 -14.53 -2.11 0.97
C ARG A 21 -14.15 -1.36 -0.32
N MET A 22 -15.13 -0.73 -0.97
CA MET A 22 -14.92 0.04 -2.21
C MET A 22 -14.28 1.42 -1.97
N VAL A 23 -14.30 1.91 -0.73
CA VAL A 23 -13.80 3.23 -0.32
C VAL A 23 -12.33 3.17 0.08
N GLU A 24 -11.81 1.97 0.34
CA GLU A 24 -10.42 1.74 0.71
C GLU A 24 -9.49 2.27 -0.39
N ASN A 25 -8.82 3.38 -0.10
CA ASN A 25 -7.71 3.95 -0.86
C ASN A 25 -8.01 4.58 -2.23
N VAL A 26 -9.27 4.64 -2.66
CA VAL A 26 -9.64 5.17 -4.00
C VAL A 26 -10.65 6.31 -3.95
N SER A 27 -11.07 6.75 -2.77
CA SER A 27 -12.27 7.58 -2.64
C SER A 27 -11.97 9.04 -2.35
N LYS A 28 -12.89 9.91 -2.79
CA LYS A 28 -12.95 11.32 -2.40
C LYS A 28 -14.05 11.49 -1.36
N GLN A 29 -13.73 12.12 -0.22
CA GLN A 29 -14.72 12.44 0.79
C GLN A 29 -15.72 13.46 0.24
N LEU A 30 -17.02 13.22 0.45
CA LEU A 30 -18.09 14.18 0.19
C LEU A 30 -18.42 14.92 1.49
N LEU A 31 -18.51 16.25 1.43
CA LEU A 31 -18.62 17.12 2.62
C LEU A 31 -20.07 17.37 3.08
N GLY A 32 -21.04 16.60 2.58
CA GLY A 32 -22.40 16.61 3.14
C GLY A 32 -23.47 16.11 2.18
N ALA A 33 -24.72 16.16 2.65
CA ALA A 33 -25.91 15.74 1.90
C ALA A 33 -26.13 16.54 0.62
N ASN A 34 -25.73 17.81 0.60
CA ASN A 34 -25.87 18.70 -0.57
C ASN A 34 -25.03 18.25 -1.77
N ASP A 35 -23.81 17.74 -1.55
CA ASP A 35 -22.98 17.20 -2.61
C ASP A 35 -23.64 15.95 -3.23
N ILE A 36 -24.22 15.08 -2.40
CA ILE A 36 -24.86 13.83 -2.83
C ILE A 36 -26.08 14.13 -3.71
N SER A 37 -26.95 15.04 -3.26
CA SER A 37 -28.15 15.46 -4.00
C SER A 37 -27.79 16.13 -5.33
N LYS A 38 -26.76 16.98 -5.36
CA LYS A 38 -26.30 17.63 -6.60
C LYS A 38 -25.68 16.65 -7.60
N SER A 39 -25.07 15.56 -7.13
CA SER A 39 -24.32 14.66 -7.99
C SER A 39 -25.02 13.34 -8.32
N ASN A 40 -26.35 13.24 -8.11
CA ASN A 40 -27.21 12.12 -8.52
C ASN A 40 -26.63 10.73 -8.18
N LEU A 41 -25.99 10.60 -7.03
CA LEU A 41 -25.36 9.34 -6.62
C LEU A 41 -26.36 8.44 -5.92
N ALA A 42 -26.42 7.17 -6.32
CA ALA A 42 -27.20 6.16 -5.63
C ALA A 42 -26.47 5.66 -4.36
N PRO A 43 -27.19 5.24 -3.30
CA PRO A 43 -26.56 4.58 -2.17
C PRO A 43 -25.88 3.27 -2.60
N CYS A 44 -24.75 2.96 -1.96
CA CYS A 44 -24.12 1.65 -2.12
C CYS A 44 -25.07 0.54 -1.64
N LYS A 45 -25.40 -0.41 -2.53
CA LYS A 45 -26.26 -1.56 -2.20
C LYS A 45 -25.71 -2.46 -1.07
N ILE A 46 -24.40 -2.46 -0.88
CA ILE A 46 -23.71 -3.26 0.15
C ILE A 46 -23.74 -2.50 1.48
N CYS A 47 -23.35 -1.23 1.44
CA CYS A 47 -23.14 -0.42 2.64
C CYS A 47 -24.45 0.23 3.14
N LYS A 48 -25.52 0.22 2.31
CA LYS A 48 -26.87 0.76 2.56
C LYS A 48 -26.88 2.01 3.47
N PRO A 49 -26.08 3.05 3.18
CA PRO A 49 -26.05 4.24 4.02
C PRO A 49 -27.43 4.92 3.99
N SER A 50 -28.01 5.17 5.17
CA SER A 50 -29.21 5.99 5.29
C SER A 50 -28.84 7.47 5.17
N VAL A 51 -29.68 8.25 4.49
CA VAL A 51 -29.46 9.70 4.27
C VAL A 51 -29.78 10.57 5.49
N LEU A 52 -30.16 9.96 6.61
CA LEU A 52 -30.74 10.68 7.74
C LEU A 52 -29.65 11.18 8.70
N SER A 53 -29.47 12.50 8.68
CA SER A 53 -28.75 13.35 9.66
C SER A 53 -27.21 13.39 9.59
N TYR A 54 -26.69 13.98 8.52
CA TYR A 54 -25.31 14.47 8.46
C TYR A 54 -25.18 15.79 9.23
N ARG A 55 -25.02 15.74 10.56
CA ARG A 55 -24.56 16.91 11.34
C ARG A 55 -23.05 17.01 11.21
N SER A 56 -22.61 17.95 10.38
CA SER A 56 -21.23 18.27 10.04
C SER A 56 -20.46 18.76 11.27
N ARG A 57 -19.50 17.98 11.74
CA ARG A 57 -18.36 18.51 12.51
C ARG A 57 -17.14 18.48 11.61
N THR A 58 -16.61 19.68 11.36
CA THR A 58 -15.34 19.91 10.68
C THR A 58 -14.26 19.09 11.38
N TYR A 59 -13.70 18.10 10.68
CA TYR A 59 -12.59 17.29 11.19
C TYR A 59 -11.34 17.53 10.37
N SER A 60 -10.26 17.78 11.09
CA SER A 60 -8.94 18.17 10.62
C SER A 60 -8.34 17.17 9.63
N ALA A 61 -7.59 17.74 8.69
CA ALA A 61 -6.92 17.16 7.54
C ALA A 61 -5.89 16.05 7.86
N SER A 62 -6.35 14.88 8.29
CA SER A 62 -5.60 13.64 8.10
C SER A 62 -6.43 12.69 7.25
N ASN A 63 -6.67 13.13 6.00
CA ASN A 63 -7.37 12.35 5.00
C ASN A 63 -6.55 11.10 4.68
N LYS A 64 -6.99 9.93 5.17
CA LYS A 64 -6.50 8.62 4.71
C LYS A 64 -6.74 8.53 3.20
N ALA A 65 -5.66 8.74 2.45
CA ALA A 65 -5.51 8.44 1.03
C ALA A 65 -6.66 8.93 0.12
N VAL A 66 -6.86 10.25 0.06
CA VAL A 66 -7.60 10.87 -1.05
C VAL A 66 -6.79 10.67 -2.34
N GLY A 67 -7.28 9.85 -3.26
CA GLY A 67 -6.58 9.53 -4.51
C GLY A 67 -6.10 10.79 -5.24
N GLN A 68 -4.84 10.80 -5.66
CA GLN A 68 -4.29 11.90 -6.46
C GLN A 68 -4.81 11.80 -7.90
N SER A 69 -5.00 12.94 -8.56
CA SER A 69 -5.48 13.02 -9.95
C SER A 69 -4.52 12.38 -10.95
N GLU A 70 -3.23 12.38 -10.60
CA GLU A 70 -2.14 11.86 -11.42
C GLU A 70 -1.90 10.36 -11.20
N SER A 71 -1.60 9.66 -12.30
CA SER A 71 -1.41 8.21 -12.33
C SER A 71 0.07 7.89 -12.16
N GLU A 72 0.50 7.54 -10.95
CA GLU A 72 1.89 7.18 -10.67
C GLU A 72 2.14 5.68 -10.87
N ARG A 73 3.38 5.29 -11.21
CA ARG A 73 3.75 3.86 -11.26
C ARG A 73 3.83 3.28 -9.86
N CYS A 74 3.20 2.13 -9.64
CA CYS A 74 3.21 1.41 -8.37
C CYS A 74 4.64 1.20 -7.84
N ARG A 75 4.86 1.57 -6.58
CA ARG A 75 6.13 1.45 -5.87
C ARG A 75 6.42 0.03 -5.36
N GLY A 76 5.43 -0.87 -5.47
CA GLY A 76 5.54 -2.24 -5.00
C GLY A 76 6.41 -3.16 -5.85
N PHE A 77 6.86 -4.25 -5.24
CA PHE A 77 7.70 -5.28 -5.87
C PHE A 77 6.95 -6.61 -5.95
N THR A 78 7.17 -7.35 -7.04
CA THR A 78 6.67 -8.71 -7.17
C THR A 78 7.43 -9.64 -6.23
N LYS A 79 6.90 -10.86 -6.00
CA LYS A 79 7.61 -11.90 -5.23
C LYS A 79 8.99 -12.25 -5.80
N LYS A 80 9.20 -12.02 -7.10
CA LYS A 80 10.47 -12.24 -7.81
C LYS A 80 11.43 -11.05 -7.70
N GLY A 81 11.05 -9.98 -6.99
CA GLY A 81 11.87 -8.78 -6.79
C GLY A 81 11.82 -7.75 -7.92
N SER A 82 11.05 -7.99 -8.99
CA SER A 82 10.89 -7.00 -10.06
C SER A 82 9.88 -5.92 -9.69
N ARG A 83 10.13 -4.68 -10.11
CA ARG A 83 9.23 -3.54 -9.85
C ARG A 83 7.89 -3.72 -10.58
N CYS A 84 6.80 -3.41 -9.89
CA CYS A 84 5.46 -3.45 -10.47
C CYS A 84 5.35 -2.53 -11.69
N LYS A 85 4.70 -3.01 -12.76
CA LYS A 85 4.46 -2.23 -13.98
C LYS A 85 3.12 -1.48 -14.00
N HIS A 86 2.28 -1.72 -12.99
CA HIS A 86 0.92 -1.17 -12.93
C HIS A 86 0.95 0.29 -12.47
N ASN A 87 0.20 1.17 -13.12
CA ASN A 87 0.00 2.55 -12.66
C ASN A 87 -1.18 2.64 -11.69
N THR A 88 -1.11 3.53 -10.71
CA THR A 88 -2.10 3.70 -9.65
C THR A 88 -2.38 5.18 -9.42
N ARG A 89 -3.66 5.50 -9.22
CA ARG A 89 -4.13 6.83 -8.80
C ARG A 89 -4.38 6.87 -7.28
N ILE A 90 -4.01 5.79 -6.59
CA ILE A 90 -4.09 5.66 -5.15
C ILE A 90 -2.96 6.51 -4.57
N ALA A 91 -3.30 7.46 -3.69
CA ALA A 91 -2.33 8.40 -3.11
C ALA A 91 -1.20 7.74 -2.31
N ASN A 92 -1.41 6.49 -1.88
CA ASN A 92 -0.37 5.71 -1.22
C ASN A 92 0.76 5.25 -2.17
N GLY A 93 0.60 5.40 -3.50
CA GLY A 93 1.63 4.99 -4.48
C GLY A 93 1.73 3.48 -4.70
N TYR A 94 0.81 2.67 -4.15
CA TYR A 94 0.71 1.23 -4.37
C TYR A 94 -0.57 0.88 -5.15
N CYS A 95 -0.50 -0.14 -6.01
CA CYS A 95 -1.67 -0.67 -6.70
C CYS A 95 -2.48 -1.60 -5.79
N TYR A 96 -3.69 -1.98 -6.22
CA TYR A 96 -4.59 -2.88 -5.47
C TYR A 96 -3.98 -4.25 -5.14
N GLN A 97 -2.98 -4.72 -5.90
CA GLN A 97 -2.27 -5.97 -5.63
C GLN A 97 -1.17 -5.80 -4.57
N HIS A 98 -0.68 -4.58 -4.36
CA HIS A 98 0.40 -4.24 -3.44
C HIS A 98 -0.06 -3.39 -2.26
N THR A 99 -1.33 -3.47 -1.87
CA THR A 99 -1.88 -2.76 -0.69
C THR A 99 -1.16 -3.14 0.60
N LYS A 100 -0.72 -4.40 0.73
CA LYS A 100 0.03 -4.88 1.90
C LYS A 100 1.44 -4.28 2.02
N GLN A 101 2.01 -3.80 0.92
CA GLN A 101 3.34 -3.20 0.89
C GLN A 101 3.32 -1.70 1.26
N ASN A 102 2.13 -1.12 1.44
CA ASN A 102 1.91 0.24 1.91
C ASN A 102 2.07 0.41 3.43
N ASN A 103 2.29 -0.66 4.18
CA ASN A 103 2.41 -0.55 5.63
C ASN A 103 3.82 -0.06 6.01
N SER A 104 3.97 1.25 6.18
CA SER A 104 5.16 1.90 6.73
C SER A 104 5.46 1.55 8.21
N SER A 105 4.74 0.61 8.81
CA SER A 105 4.97 0.13 10.19
C SER A 105 5.59 -1.27 10.20
N SER A 106 6.63 -1.49 9.41
CA SER A 106 7.67 -2.44 9.78
C SER A 106 8.98 -2.02 9.15
N ILE A 107 9.64 -1.04 9.78
CA ILE A 107 11.07 -1.18 10.04
C ILE A 107 11.24 -2.45 10.89
N LYS A 108 11.04 -3.63 10.31
CA LYS A 108 11.78 -4.79 10.75
C LYS A 108 13.13 -4.55 10.13
N ALA A 109 14.03 -3.94 10.91
CA ALA A 109 15.45 -4.08 10.70
C ALA A 109 15.68 -5.56 10.37
N SER A 110 15.92 -5.86 9.09
CA SER A 110 16.37 -7.20 8.72
C SER A 110 17.72 -7.33 9.39
N LYS A 111 17.73 -7.98 10.54
CA LYS A 111 18.90 -8.29 11.38
C LYS A 111 19.90 -9.22 10.68
N TYR A 112 19.74 -9.42 9.37
CA TYR A 112 20.52 -10.30 8.54
C TYR A 112 20.98 -9.54 7.30
N PRO A 113 22.27 -9.19 7.20
CA PRO A 113 22.88 -8.93 5.92
C PRO A 113 22.95 -10.29 5.20
N THR A 114 22.02 -10.57 4.29
CA THR A 114 22.10 -11.74 3.41
C THR A 114 23.10 -11.49 2.28
N THR A 115 24.28 -10.95 2.59
CA THR A 115 25.44 -11.02 1.71
C THR A 115 26.26 -12.20 2.19
N THR A 116 25.98 -13.38 1.65
CA THR A 116 26.90 -14.51 1.83
C THR A 116 28.24 -14.12 1.22
N ALA A 117 29.21 -13.81 2.08
CA ALA A 117 30.57 -13.53 1.65
C ALA A 117 31.13 -14.78 0.96
N THR A 118 31.96 -14.58 -0.05
CA THR A 118 32.69 -15.68 -0.69
C THR A 118 33.91 -16.03 0.17
N CYS A 119 34.26 -17.31 0.27
CA CYS A 119 35.41 -17.81 1.00
C CYS A 119 36.70 -17.11 0.53
N GLY A 120 37.45 -16.52 1.46
CA GLY A 120 38.67 -15.74 1.17
C GLY A 120 39.93 -16.57 0.93
N ALA A 121 39.87 -17.91 1.00
CA ALA A 121 41.05 -18.76 0.87
C ALA A 121 41.26 -19.30 -0.56
N ARG A 122 42.51 -19.72 -0.84
CA ARG A 122 42.91 -20.37 -2.08
C ARG A 122 42.78 -21.88 -1.98
N THR A 123 42.40 -22.53 -3.09
CA THR A 123 42.40 -24.00 -3.22
C THR A 123 43.82 -24.51 -3.37
N GLN A 124 44.03 -25.82 -3.22
CA GLN A 124 45.34 -26.46 -3.42
C GLN A 124 45.93 -26.19 -4.82
N ALA A 125 45.09 -25.92 -5.81
CA ALA A 125 45.48 -25.52 -7.16
C ALA A 125 45.75 -24.00 -7.33
N GLY A 126 45.80 -23.22 -6.23
CA GLY A 126 46.12 -21.79 -6.24
C GLY A 126 44.96 -20.83 -6.57
N ASN A 127 43.79 -21.35 -6.96
CA ASN A 127 42.63 -20.54 -7.35
C ASN A 127 41.79 -20.08 -6.14
N SER A 128 41.12 -18.93 -6.24
CA SER A 128 40.25 -18.43 -5.15
C SER A 128 39.00 -19.30 -4.97
N CYS A 129 38.66 -19.62 -3.72
CA CYS A 129 37.53 -20.47 -3.37
C CYS A 129 36.20 -19.74 -3.61
N LYS A 130 35.35 -20.26 -4.51
CA LYS A 130 34.06 -19.61 -4.89
C LYS A 130 32.91 -19.90 -3.94
N ARG A 131 33.12 -20.65 -2.85
CA ARG A 131 32.05 -21.07 -1.94
C ARG A 131 31.54 -19.91 -1.09
N LYS A 132 30.24 -19.91 -0.81
CA LYS A 132 29.55 -18.94 0.02
C LYS A 132 29.61 -19.32 1.50
N VAL A 133 29.88 -18.36 2.37
CA VAL A 133 29.97 -18.55 3.83
C VAL A 133 28.89 -17.74 4.55
N LYS A 134 28.33 -18.32 5.62
CA LYS A 134 27.30 -17.67 6.44
C LYS A 134 27.91 -16.64 7.41
N SER A 135 29.14 -16.85 7.84
CA SER A 135 29.96 -15.93 8.66
C SER A 135 31.35 -16.56 8.85
N GLY A 136 32.42 -15.76 8.96
CA GLY A 136 33.76 -16.28 9.34
C GLY A 136 34.82 -16.35 8.24
N GLY A 137 34.63 -15.69 7.09
CA GLY A 137 35.68 -15.50 6.05
C GLY A 137 36.06 -16.76 5.25
N HIS A 138 36.00 -17.95 5.84
CA HIS A 138 36.39 -19.22 5.24
C HIS A 138 35.26 -20.25 5.28
N CYS A 139 35.25 -21.14 4.29
CA CYS A 139 34.28 -22.23 4.21
C CYS A 139 34.75 -23.45 5.02
N TYR A 140 33.85 -24.39 5.28
CA TYR A 140 34.14 -25.61 6.06
C TYR A 140 35.27 -26.50 5.50
N GLN A 141 35.71 -26.28 4.26
CA GLN A 141 36.85 -27.00 3.66
C GLN A 141 38.17 -26.26 3.84
N HIS A 142 38.15 -25.06 4.43
CA HIS A 142 39.29 -24.17 4.63
C HIS A 142 39.25 -23.63 6.08
N GLN A 143 38.90 -24.49 7.05
CA GLN A 143 39.02 -24.19 8.48
C GLN A 143 40.48 -24.26 8.91
#